data_AF-J7LD60-F1
#
_entry.id   AF-J7LD60-F1
#
_cell.length_a   1.000
_cell.length_b   1.000
_cell.length_c   1.000
_cell.angle_alpha   90.00
_cell.angle_beta   90.00
_cell.angle_gamma   90.00
#
_symmetry.space_group_name_H-M   'P 1'
#
loop_
_entity.id
_entity.type
_entity.pdbx_description
1 polymer ?
#
loop_
_entity_poly.entity_id
_entity_poly.type
_entity_poly.pdbx_seq_one_letter_code
_entity_poly.pdbx_strand_id
1 'polypeptide(L)'
;MGCSTAEEVEGEDDSAQEQEEAFIARTWVINTARVHVLDRMLEVDPESMAVLGDAESPFRESGELVWETNVDLFLEAGLLLEGEDGYRVDTELSMADAGRNVDLSGDHMEGALGDTLRASTVTWCDEEKRGVDLAQEYYEGHYGDFDTHEEYEEAIVEYVECEFD
;
A
#
# COMPACT_ATOMS: atom_id res chain seq x y z
N MET A 1 -64.97 -10.55 24.04
CA MET A 1 -63.90 -9.67 23.54
C MET A 1 -63.38 -10.28 22.25
N GLY A 2 -63.49 -9.54 21.13
CA GLY A 2 -62.66 -9.61 19.92
C GLY A 2 -62.64 -10.87 19.06
N CYS A 3 -63.21 -10.79 17.85
CA CYS A 3 -63.01 -11.72 16.73
C CYS A 3 -61.86 -11.28 15.80
N SER A 4 -61.27 -12.28 15.12
CA SER A 4 -60.63 -12.28 13.78
C SER A 4 -59.36 -11.46 13.54
N THR A 5 -58.35 -12.08 12.90
CA THR A 5 -57.69 -11.72 11.60
C THR A 5 -56.73 -12.91 11.28
N ALA A 6 -56.86 -13.71 10.19
CA ALA A 6 -56.31 -13.50 8.83
C ALA A 6 -54.89 -12.85 8.89
N GLU A 7 -53.83 -13.34 8.26
CA GLU A 7 -53.65 -13.77 6.88
C GLU A 7 -52.34 -14.58 6.80
N GLU A 8 -52.31 -15.58 5.94
CA GLU A 8 -51.08 -16.11 5.33
C GLU A 8 -50.44 -14.97 4.53
N VAL A 9 -49.13 -14.76 4.69
CA VAL A 9 -48.32 -14.04 3.70
C VAL A 9 -47.20 -14.98 3.28
N GLU A 10 -47.47 -15.73 2.21
CA GLU A 10 -46.47 -16.34 1.34
C GLU A 10 -46.01 -15.29 0.32
N GLY A 11 -44.69 -15.18 0.09
CA GLY A 11 -44.07 -14.35 -0.95
C GLY A 11 -44.05 -12.85 -0.62
N GLU A 12 -43.01 -12.06 -0.88
CA GLU A 12 -41.89 -12.10 -1.84
C GLU A 12 -40.63 -11.70 -1.05
N ASP A 13 -39.54 -12.48 -1.02
CA ASP A 13 -38.46 -12.48 -2.02
C ASP A 13 -38.33 -11.14 -2.77
N ASP A 14 -38.07 -10.07 -2.02
CA ASP A 14 -37.29 -8.97 -2.53
C ASP A 14 -35.91 -9.11 -1.90
N SER A 15 -35.06 -9.83 -2.63
CA SER A 15 -33.62 -9.83 -2.50
C SER A 15 -33.11 -8.39 -2.56
N ALA A 16 -33.22 -7.66 -1.45
CA ALA A 16 -32.24 -6.66 -1.07
C ALA A 16 -30.96 -7.41 -0.69
N GLN A 17 -30.36 -8.08 -1.68
CA GLN A 17 -28.92 -8.03 -1.80
C GLN A 17 -28.62 -6.57 -2.13
N GLU A 18 -28.63 -5.71 -1.10
CA GLU A 18 -27.65 -4.65 -1.04
C GLU A 18 -26.34 -5.38 -1.31
N GLN A 19 -25.84 -5.26 -2.54
CA GLN A 19 -24.44 -5.44 -2.79
C GLN A 19 -23.80 -4.46 -1.82
N GLU A 20 -23.33 -4.95 -0.68
CA GLU A 20 -22.31 -4.26 0.09
C GLU A 20 -21.17 -4.09 -0.91
N GLU A 21 -21.18 -2.97 -1.64
CA GLU A 21 -20.00 -2.46 -2.33
C GLU A 21 -18.89 -2.55 -1.29
N ALA A 22 -17.92 -3.42 -1.56
CA ALA A 22 -16.88 -3.73 -0.62
C ALA A 22 -16.12 -2.43 -0.37
N PHE A 23 -16.36 -1.78 0.77
CA PHE A 23 -15.75 -0.49 1.07
C PHE A 23 -14.22 -0.62 1.01
N ILE A 24 -13.60 0.01 0.01
CA ILE A 24 -12.16 0.06 -0.14
C ILE A 24 -11.59 1.09 0.82
N ALA A 25 -10.77 0.63 1.76
CA ALA A 25 -10.18 1.49 2.78
C ALA A 25 -9.21 2.49 2.16
N ARG A 26 -9.33 3.77 2.53
CA ARG A 26 -8.40 4.85 2.10
C ARG A 26 -6.94 4.50 2.35
N THR A 27 -6.67 3.94 3.53
CA THR A 27 -5.33 3.54 3.95
C THR A 27 -4.77 2.44 3.06
N TRP A 28 -5.61 1.51 2.60
CA TRP A 28 -5.19 0.49 1.65
C TRP A 28 -4.74 1.14 0.34
N VAL A 29 -5.56 2.01 -0.27
CA VAL A 29 -5.23 2.64 -1.58
C VAL A 29 -3.90 3.40 -1.54
N ILE A 30 -3.71 4.29 -0.54
CA ILE A 30 -2.46 5.06 -0.44
C ILE A 30 -1.24 4.18 -0.15
N ASN A 31 -1.41 3.10 0.64
CA ASN A 31 -0.30 2.20 0.95
C ASN A 31 0.08 1.34 -0.26
N THR A 32 -0.90 0.82 -0.99
CA THR A 32 -0.67 0.10 -2.24
C THR A 32 0.08 0.99 -3.23
N ALA A 33 -0.36 2.24 -3.42
CA ALA A 33 0.36 3.20 -4.27
C ALA A 33 1.82 3.40 -3.82
N ARG A 34 2.08 3.54 -2.52
CA ARG A 34 3.44 3.66 -1.99
C ARG A 34 4.29 2.41 -2.22
N VAL A 35 3.72 1.23 -2.07
CA VAL A 35 4.39 -0.05 -2.33
C VAL A 35 4.84 -0.13 -3.78
N HIS A 36 3.95 0.19 -4.72
CA HIS A 36 4.29 0.19 -6.15
C HIS A 36 5.30 1.27 -6.53
N VAL A 37 5.25 2.45 -5.90
CA VAL A 37 6.30 3.46 -6.09
C VAL A 37 7.67 2.96 -5.62
N LEU A 38 7.73 2.28 -4.47
CA LEU A 38 8.99 1.68 -4.00
C LEU A 38 9.45 0.59 -4.96
N ASP A 39 8.55 -0.27 -5.44
CA ASP A 39 8.88 -1.35 -6.36
C ASP A 39 9.48 -0.81 -7.66
N ARG A 40 8.79 0.17 -8.28
CA ARG A 40 9.27 0.83 -9.49
C ARG A 40 10.61 1.54 -9.29
N MET A 41 10.84 2.12 -8.11
CA MET A 41 12.11 2.73 -7.77
C MET A 41 13.27 1.72 -7.83
N LEU A 42 13.07 0.51 -7.31
CA LEU A 42 14.08 -0.55 -7.33
C LEU A 42 14.35 -1.06 -8.74
N GLU A 43 13.34 -1.08 -9.61
CA GLU A 43 13.51 -1.47 -11.01
C GLU A 43 14.31 -0.44 -11.82
N VAL A 44 14.02 0.85 -11.63
CA VAL A 44 14.62 1.93 -12.44
C VAL A 44 15.98 2.36 -11.92
N ASP A 45 16.14 2.44 -10.60
CA ASP A 45 17.37 2.88 -9.95
C ASP A 45 17.67 2.05 -8.71
N PRO A 46 18.26 0.85 -8.88
CA PRO A 46 18.64 0.01 -7.75
C PRO A 46 19.70 0.66 -6.84
N GLU A 47 20.43 1.69 -7.31
CA GLU A 47 21.41 2.43 -6.50
C GLU A 47 20.74 3.42 -5.53
N SER A 48 19.49 3.84 -5.78
CA SER A 48 18.70 4.64 -4.84
C SER A 48 18.48 3.95 -3.48
N MET A 49 18.70 2.62 -3.40
CA MET A 49 18.80 1.88 -2.13
C MET A 49 19.84 2.46 -1.15
N ALA A 50 20.93 3.04 -1.66
CA ALA A 50 21.98 3.64 -0.84
C ALA A 50 21.51 4.93 -0.13
N VAL A 51 20.37 5.51 -0.55
CA VAL A 51 19.74 6.69 0.07
C VAL A 51 18.60 6.28 1.02
N LEU A 52 18.21 4.99 1.06
CA LEU A 52 17.24 4.43 2.01
C LEU A 52 17.82 4.19 3.43
N GLY A 53 18.81 4.99 3.82
CA GLY A 53 19.65 4.79 4.98
C GLY A 53 20.80 5.78 5.02
N ASP A 54 20.59 6.97 5.60
CA ASP A 54 21.73 7.79 6.01
C ASP A 54 22.14 7.40 7.43
N ALA A 55 23.41 7.05 7.60
CA ALA A 55 24.01 6.39 8.76
C ALA A 55 23.93 7.18 10.09
N GLU A 56 23.30 8.36 10.09
CA GLU A 56 23.21 9.25 11.24
C GLU A 56 21.92 9.11 12.05
N SER A 57 20.95 8.30 11.59
CA SER A 57 19.78 7.95 12.40
C SER A 57 19.26 6.56 12.06
N PRO A 58 19.33 5.56 12.96
CA PRO A 58 18.57 4.34 12.79
C PRO A 58 17.11 4.73 12.62
N PHE A 59 16.49 4.32 11.50
CA PHE A 59 15.12 4.73 11.17
C PHE A 59 14.10 4.33 12.24
N ARG A 60 14.44 3.32 13.06
CA ARG A 60 13.65 2.99 14.24
C ARG A 60 14.44 2.19 15.26
N GLU A 61 14.27 2.54 16.53
CA GLU A 61 14.51 1.67 17.67
C GLU A 61 13.15 1.10 18.09
N SER A 62 13.00 -0.23 18.04
CA SER A 62 11.84 -0.92 18.59
C SER A 62 12.31 -1.97 19.60
N GLY A 63 12.29 -1.61 20.89
CA GLY A 63 12.82 -2.48 21.94
C GLY A 63 14.34 -2.65 21.81
N GLU A 64 14.80 -3.86 21.51
CA GLU A 64 16.22 -4.19 21.32
C GLU A 64 16.64 -4.22 19.84
N LEU A 65 15.69 -4.04 18.91
CA LEU A 65 15.96 -4.05 17.48
C LEU A 65 16.39 -2.65 17.01
N VAL A 66 17.55 -2.61 16.36
CA VAL A 66 18.16 -1.41 15.77
C VAL A 66 18.50 -1.77 14.33
N TRP A 67 17.84 -1.12 13.37
CA TRP A 67 18.17 -1.25 11.95
C TRP A 67 19.06 -0.09 11.53
N GLU A 68 20.18 -0.41 10.87
CA GLU A 68 21.12 0.59 10.36
C GLU A 68 20.55 1.31 9.13
N THR A 69 19.68 0.64 8.37
CA THR A 69 18.98 1.17 7.19
C THR A 69 17.51 0.75 7.13
N ASN A 70 16.68 1.42 6.32
CA ASN A 70 15.31 0.93 6.04
C ASN A 70 15.32 -0.35 5.20
N VAL A 71 16.39 -0.61 4.45
CA VAL A 71 16.54 -1.85 3.69
C VAL A 71 16.55 -3.05 4.64
N ASP A 72 17.36 -2.99 5.71
CA ASP A 72 17.43 -4.06 6.71
C ASP A 72 16.07 -4.27 7.38
N LEU A 73 15.40 -3.16 7.74
CA LEU A 73 14.05 -3.20 8.29
C LEU A 73 13.07 -3.88 7.32
N PHE A 74 13.02 -3.48 6.06
CA PHE A 74 12.05 -4.00 5.11
C PHE A 74 12.32 -5.46 4.74
N LEU A 75 13.59 -5.89 4.69
CA LEU A 75 13.95 -7.29 4.50
C LEU A 75 13.49 -8.15 5.68
N GLU A 76 13.80 -7.75 6.91
CA GLU A 76 13.38 -8.52 8.09
C GLU A 76 11.86 -8.49 8.28
N ALA A 77 11.22 -7.36 7.97
CA ALA A 77 9.77 -7.20 8.00
C ALA A 77 9.04 -7.96 6.88
N GLY A 78 9.77 -8.44 5.86
CA GLY A 78 9.25 -9.20 4.72
C GLY A 78 8.69 -8.36 3.57
N LEU A 79 8.77 -7.04 3.63
CA LEU A 79 8.34 -6.15 2.54
C LEU A 79 9.30 -6.17 1.35
N LEU A 80 10.61 -6.34 1.62
CA LEU A 80 11.61 -6.58 0.59
C LEU A 80 12.00 -8.05 0.56
N LEU A 81 12.30 -8.54 -0.63
CA LEU A 81 12.78 -9.89 -0.89
C LEU A 81 14.11 -9.80 -1.64
N GLU A 82 15.11 -10.54 -1.17
CA GLU A 82 16.41 -10.67 -1.83
C GLU A 82 16.34 -11.73 -2.94
N GLY A 83 16.79 -11.36 -4.14
CA GLY A 83 16.88 -12.22 -5.32
C GLY A 83 18.28 -12.18 -5.95
N GLU A 84 18.46 -12.94 -7.04
CA GLU A 84 19.77 -13.03 -7.73
C GLU A 84 20.22 -11.69 -8.33
N ASP A 85 19.27 -10.83 -8.71
CA ASP A 85 19.50 -9.55 -9.38
C ASP A 85 19.32 -8.32 -8.45
N GLY A 86 19.22 -8.55 -7.13
CA GLY A 86 19.04 -7.48 -6.13
C GLY A 86 17.78 -7.65 -5.30
N TYR A 87 17.13 -6.54 -4.96
CA TYR A 87 15.94 -6.51 -4.12
C TYR A 87 14.68 -6.29 -4.95
N ARG A 88 13.58 -6.94 -4.54
CA ARG A 88 12.22 -6.70 -5.07
C ARG A 88 11.25 -6.43 -3.93
N VAL A 89 10.19 -5.68 -4.18
CA VAL A 89 9.12 -5.51 -3.20
C VAL A 89 8.14 -6.69 -3.30
N ASP A 90 7.60 -7.12 -2.16
CA ASP A 90 6.45 -8.01 -2.13
C ASP A 90 5.16 -7.18 -2.23
N THR A 91 4.68 -6.93 -3.46
CA THR A 91 3.49 -6.10 -3.72
C THR A 91 2.20 -6.73 -3.22
N GLU A 92 2.18 -8.06 -3.05
CA GLU A 92 1.04 -8.81 -2.54
C GLU A 92 0.95 -8.75 -1.00
N LEU A 93 2.01 -8.30 -0.33
CA LEU A 93 2.08 -8.23 1.11
C LEU A 93 1.36 -6.97 1.62
N SER A 94 0.26 -7.16 2.35
CA SER A 94 -0.42 -6.03 2.97
C SER A 94 0.46 -5.37 4.04
N MET A 95 0.33 -4.06 4.23
CA MET A 95 1.03 -3.36 5.33
C MET A 95 0.68 -3.92 6.71
N ALA A 96 -0.50 -4.50 6.88
CA ALA A 96 -0.92 -5.13 8.15
C ALA A 96 -0.24 -6.50 8.40
N ASP A 97 0.28 -7.13 7.35
CA ASP A 97 1.06 -8.36 7.40
C ASP A 97 2.57 -8.07 7.45
N ALA A 98 3.02 -7.01 6.78
CA ALA A 98 4.39 -6.51 6.86
C ALA A 98 4.77 -6.20 8.32
N GLY A 99 5.99 -6.56 8.71
CA GLY A 99 6.52 -6.29 10.05
C GLY A 99 6.15 -7.32 11.12
N ARG A 100 5.26 -8.29 10.82
CA ARG A 100 4.92 -9.37 11.78
C ARG A 100 6.13 -10.21 12.21
N ASN A 101 7.12 -10.37 11.34
CA ASN A 101 8.33 -11.14 11.65
C ASN A 101 9.23 -10.45 12.69
N VAL A 102 9.06 -9.13 12.86
CA VAL A 102 9.86 -8.29 13.77
C VAL A 102 8.99 -7.60 14.83
N ASP A 103 7.79 -8.14 15.09
CA ASP A 103 6.80 -7.61 16.05
C ASP A 103 6.49 -6.10 15.87
N LEU A 104 6.50 -5.62 14.62
CA LEU A 104 6.09 -4.27 14.27
C LEU A 104 4.64 -4.23 13.77
N SER A 105 3.92 -3.16 14.10
CA SER A 105 2.57 -2.95 13.59
C SER A 105 2.57 -2.43 12.15
N GLY A 106 1.44 -2.55 11.45
CA GLY A 106 1.26 -1.95 10.13
C GLY A 106 1.56 -0.46 10.10
N ASP A 107 1.05 0.32 11.07
CA ASP A 107 1.39 1.75 11.20
C ASP A 107 2.90 2.03 11.30
N HIS A 108 3.67 1.08 11.87
CA HIS A 108 5.12 1.21 11.88
C HIS A 108 5.67 1.04 10.46
N MET A 109 5.27 -0.01 9.75
CA MET A 109 5.70 -0.23 8.36
C MET A 109 5.28 0.90 7.44
N GLU A 110 4.04 1.38 7.55
CA GLU A 110 3.53 2.53 6.79
C GLU A 110 4.36 3.79 7.01
N GLY A 111 4.74 4.07 8.26
CA GLY A 111 5.59 5.21 8.59
C GLY A 111 6.98 5.10 7.98
N ALA A 112 7.61 3.94 8.10
CA ALA A 112 8.95 3.70 7.54
C ALA A 112 8.96 3.80 6.00
N LEU A 113 7.93 3.24 5.34
CA LEU A 113 7.73 3.36 3.90
C LEU A 113 7.47 4.83 3.49
N GLY A 114 6.61 5.53 4.22
CA GLY A 114 6.34 6.94 3.96
C GLY A 114 7.58 7.83 4.11
N ASP A 115 8.42 7.57 5.11
CA ASP A 115 9.66 8.31 5.34
C ASP A 115 10.71 8.02 4.26
N THR A 116 10.84 6.75 3.88
CA THR A 116 11.64 6.28 2.73
C THR A 116 11.28 7.05 1.46
N LEU A 117 10.00 7.04 1.09
CA LEU A 117 9.53 7.67 -0.14
C LEU A 117 9.56 9.20 -0.08
N ARG A 118 9.56 9.79 1.13
CA ARG A 118 9.72 11.24 1.30
C ARG A 118 11.16 11.68 1.13
N ALA A 119 12.13 10.85 1.52
CA ALA A 119 13.55 11.11 1.32
C ALA A 119 13.99 10.85 -0.14
N SER A 120 13.24 10.02 -0.86
CA SER A 120 13.59 9.57 -2.20
C SER A 120 12.90 10.38 -3.29
N THR A 121 13.62 10.63 -4.39
CA THR A 121 13.12 11.36 -5.55
C THR A 121 12.89 10.39 -6.71
N VAL A 122 11.78 10.56 -7.42
CA VAL A 122 11.42 9.78 -8.61
C VAL A 122 11.63 10.65 -9.85
N THR A 123 12.24 10.07 -10.88
CA THR A 123 12.63 10.79 -12.10
C THR A 123 12.22 10.07 -13.39
N TRP A 124 11.51 8.93 -13.30
CA TRP A 124 11.09 8.16 -14.48
C TRP A 124 9.82 8.70 -15.14
N CYS A 125 9.05 9.49 -14.40
CA CYS A 125 8.00 10.33 -14.98
C CYS A 125 8.61 11.67 -15.41
N ASP A 126 7.99 12.35 -16.38
CA ASP A 126 8.48 13.61 -16.99
C ASP A 126 8.76 14.75 -15.98
N GLU A 127 8.30 14.62 -14.74
CA GLU A 127 8.52 15.55 -13.65
C GLU A 127 9.25 14.89 -12.47
N GLU A 128 10.33 15.52 -12.02
CA GLU A 128 11.02 15.16 -10.79
C GLU A 128 10.16 15.51 -9.57
N LYS A 129 9.81 14.50 -8.75
CA LYS A 129 9.06 14.68 -7.50
C LYS A 129 9.48 13.67 -6.44
N ARG A 130 9.07 13.85 -5.19
CA ARG A 130 9.33 12.84 -4.15
C ARG A 130 8.43 11.63 -4.37
N GLY A 131 8.91 10.43 -4.07
CA GLY A 131 8.10 9.21 -4.22
C GLY A 131 6.80 9.27 -3.42
N VAL A 132 6.83 9.88 -2.24
CA VAL A 132 5.63 10.06 -1.40
C VAL A 132 4.61 10.99 -2.05
N ASP A 133 5.05 11.98 -2.82
CA ASP A 133 4.17 12.92 -3.51
C ASP A 133 3.51 12.24 -4.71
N LEU A 134 4.23 11.38 -5.44
CA LEU A 134 3.65 10.58 -6.54
C LEU A 134 2.51 9.68 -6.04
N ALA A 135 2.72 8.94 -4.95
CA ALA A 135 1.68 8.10 -4.37
C ALA A 135 0.49 8.92 -3.81
N GLN A 136 0.77 10.09 -3.24
CA GLN A 136 -0.26 11.00 -2.73
C GLN A 136 -1.12 11.57 -3.87
N GLU A 137 -0.49 11.95 -4.99
CA GLU A 137 -1.16 12.49 -6.17
C GLU A 137 -2.13 11.46 -6.77
N TYR A 138 -1.70 10.20 -6.90
CA TYR A 138 -2.59 9.10 -7.29
C TYR A 138 -3.81 9.03 -6.37
N TYR A 139 -3.58 8.93 -5.06
CA TYR A 139 -4.66 8.80 -4.09
C TYR A 139 -5.63 9.98 -4.13
N GLU A 140 -5.14 11.20 -4.23
CA GLU A 140 -6.00 12.40 -4.29
C GLU A 140 -6.79 12.49 -5.59
N GLY A 141 -6.22 12.02 -6.69
CA GLY A 141 -6.84 12.02 -8.01
C GLY A 141 -7.87 10.91 -8.22
N HIS A 142 -7.63 9.73 -7.64
CA HIS A 142 -8.33 8.49 -8.02
C HIS A 142 -9.07 7.80 -6.89
N TYR A 143 -8.96 8.26 -5.64
CA TYR A 143 -9.74 7.66 -4.56
C TYR A 143 -11.24 7.85 -4.76
N GLY A 144 -11.96 6.74 -4.92
CA GLY A 144 -13.38 6.67 -5.20
C GLY A 144 -13.73 6.39 -6.67
N ASP A 145 -12.73 6.21 -7.55
CA ASP A 145 -12.95 5.93 -8.97
C ASP A 145 -13.29 4.45 -9.24
N PHE A 146 -12.89 3.55 -8.33
CA PHE A 146 -13.05 2.10 -8.48
C PHE A 146 -13.73 1.45 -7.28
N ASP A 147 -14.40 0.33 -7.53
CA ASP A 147 -15.17 -0.43 -6.55
C ASP A 147 -14.43 -1.69 -6.05
N THR A 148 -13.35 -2.09 -6.72
CA THR A 148 -12.58 -3.30 -6.38
C THR A 148 -11.09 -3.02 -6.19
N HIS A 149 -10.43 -3.86 -5.37
CA HIS A 149 -8.98 -3.79 -5.16
C HIS A 149 -8.18 -4.02 -6.45
N GLU A 150 -8.63 -4.95 -7.30
CA GLU A 150 -7.97 -5.30 -8.58
C GLU A 150 -7.93 -4.09 -9.53
N GLU A 151 -9.04 -3.36 -9.67
CA GLU A 151 -9.09 -2.14 -10.48
C GLU A 151 -8.17 -1.03 -9.94
N TYR A 152 -8.07 -0.89 -8.61
CA TYR A 152 -7.10 0.04 -8.02
C TYR A 152 -5.66 -0.41 -8.29
N GLU A 153 -5.33 -1.70 -8.13
CA GLU A 153 -3.98 -2.22 -8.36
C GLU A 153 -3.55 -1.99 -9.80
N GLU A 154 -4.38 -2.32 -10.78
CA GLU A 154 -4.12 -2.06 -12.20
C GLU A 154 -3.89 -0.57 -12.46
N ALA A 155 -4.78 0.29 -11.97
CA ALA A 155 -4.66 1.74 -12.14
C ALA A 155 -3.43 2.33 -11.43
N ILE A 156 -3.05 1.79 -10.26
CA ILE A 156 -1.84 2.20 -9.53
C ILE A 156 -0.60 1.88 -10.35
N VAL A 157 -0.52 0.66 -10.90
CA VAL A 157 0.61 0.21 -11.72
C VAL A 157 0.75 1.13 -12.94
N GLU A 158 -0.32 1.30 -13.72
CA GLU A 158 -0.32 2.19 -14.91
C GLU A 158 0.09 3.63 -14.55
N TYR A 159 -0.41 4.15 -13.43
CA TYR A 159 -0.08 5.50 -12.98
C TYR A 159 1.40 5.64 -12.57
N VAL A 160 1.92 4.70 -11.77
CA VAL A 160 3.31 4.72 -11.27
C VAL A 160 4.31 4.50 -12.40
N GLU A 161 3.96 3.70 -13.40
CA GLU A 161 4.75 3.46 -14.60
C GLU A 161 4.67 4.62 -15.60
N CYS A 162 3.78 5.58 -15.37
CA CYS A 162 3.50 6.70 -16.26
C CYS A 162 3.00 6.25 -17.65
N GLU A 163 2.21 5.18 -17.67
CA GLU A 163 1.57 4.58 -18.86
C GLU A 163 0.08 4.93 -18.98
N PHE A 164 -0.36 6.03 -18.37
CA PHE A 164 -1.73 6.52 -18.48
C PHE A 164 -1.95 7.27 -19.82
N ASP A 165 -3.00 6.89 -20.57
CA ASP A 165 -3.42 7.52 -21.84
C ASP A 165 -4.16 8.88 -21.65
#